data_AF-A0A6G4MLP5-F1
#
_entry.id   AF-A0A6G4MLP5-F1
#
_cell.length_a   1.000
_cell.length_b   1.000
_cell.length_c   1.000
_cell.angle_alpha   90.00
_cell.angle_beta   90.00
_cell.angle_gamma   90.00
#
_symmetry.space_group_name_H-M   'P 1'
#
loop_
_entity.id
_entity.type
_entity.pdbx_description
1 polymer ?
#
loop_
_entity_poly.entity_id
_entity_poly.type
_entity_poly.pdbx_seq_one_letter_code
_entity_poly.pdbx_strand_id
1 'polypeptide(L)'
;MQHDTFVVKQSFLQWLHKRSNPRLIVNLCFIVVLIFSTLLTWREVVVLEDAYISSQRNHLETVASALDRQLQFSVDKILFFRHSMRDALETPLAFGVLHDAVKRFAHLRTSPSWQIAVDKQRTLPINGVSDAFVEKTTLLNRDDEYLDNELSAALEVGYLLRLASSPSRNEERVIYVSRAGFFLETDTPGNSSDIVQRYYHLVTQPWFTQQSERENRARAVRWFISPPSTFVGKKPLITASVPVYYNHVWYGVVAMDFTFATLRRLLVEAVGDNPEGEYQLYDSRLTQLATSESPAADVNHFDARELAQIAHAIESDSEGGIRLGSRFVSWERLDHFDGIVLRVHTLDEGVRGDFGSISIVLALLWALFTAMLLISWLVIRRMVSNMYSMQNSLQWQAWHDPLTRLNNRGSLFEQAKMLAKQCEQQSLPFSVIQIDLDCFKSINDRFGHQAGDKVLSHAAGLIASTLRTKDIAGRVGGEEFCVVLPGMTLEEAADVAEQIRECIDSKEILIKKSTTLRVSASFGVSGAQEKGNYHFENLQSTADARLYEAKQRGRNRVIWQDHVKK
;
A
#
# COMPACT_ATOMS: atom_id res chain seq x y z
N MET A 1 8.45 -16.17 48.98
CA MET A 1 9.08 -15.37 47.91
C MET A 1 8.00 -14.95 46.90
N GLN A 2 7.15 -13.98 47.25
CA GLN A 2 6.10 -13.46 46.34
C GLN A 2 5.49 -12.14 46.87
N HIS A 3 6.32 -11.21 47.34
CA HIS A 3 5.84 -9.91 47.87
C HIS A 3 6.51 -8.67 47.26
N ASP A 4 7.52 -8.82 46.39
CA ASP A 4 8.29 -7.66 45.90
C ASP A 4 7.89 -7.15 44.50
N THR A 5 6.97 -7.81 43.79
CA THR A 5 6.60 -7.42 42.41
C THR A 5 5.51 -6.33 42.33
N PHE A 6 4.80 -6.01 43.42
CA PHE A 6 3.73 -5.00 43.42
C PHE A 6 4.21 -3.58 43.75
N VAL A 7 5.27 -3.43 44.55
CA VAL A 7 5.76 -2.11 45.03
C VAL A 7 6.53 -1.35 43.92
N VAL A 8 7.22 -2.06 43.02
CA VAL A 8 7.98 -1.45 41.92
C VAL A 8 7.06 -0.83 40.85
N LYS A 9 5.87 -1.41 40.58
CA LYS A 9 4.90 -0.85 39.64
C LYS A 9 4.27 0.46 40.13
N GLN A 10 4.04 0.60 41.44
CA GLN A 10 3.52 1.85 42.02
C GLN A 10 4.54 3.00 41.96
N SER A 11 5.83 2.72 42.16
CA SER A 11 6.91 3.70 42.02
C SER A 11 7.03 4.24 40.59
N PHE A 12 6.96 3.37 39.58
CA PHE A 12 7.03 3.80 38.17
C PHE A 12 5.79 4.61 37.75
N LEU A 13 4.59 4.19 38.17
CA LEU A 13 3.34 4.92 37.90
C LEU A 13 3.32 6.29 38.60
N GLN A 14 3.78 6.39 39.86
CA GLN A 14 3.87 7.65 40.58
C GLN A 14 4.97 8.57 40.01
N TRP A 15 6.08 8.01 39.53
CA TRP A 15 7.14 8.76 38.84
C TRP A 15 6.67 9.29 37.49
N LEU A 16 5.91 8.50 36.70
CA LEU A 16 5.25 8.98 35.49
C LEU A 16 4.23 10.07 35.83
N HIS A 17 3.42 9.90 36.87
CA HIS A 17 2.38 10.87 37.24
C HIS A 17 2.93 12.23 37.67
N LYS A 18 4.16 12.27 38.22
CA LYS A 18 4.85 13.50 38.68
C LYS A 18 5.60 14.22 37.55
N ARG A 19 5.82 13.57 36.40
CA ARG A 19 6.61 14.12 35.27
C ARG A 19 5.93 14.11 33.91
N SER A 20 4.80 13.44 33.75
CA SER A 20 4.17 13.29 32.45
C SER A 20 3.19 14.42 32.21
N ASN A 21 3.54 15.31 31.28
CA ASN A 21 2.56 16.19 30.64
C ASN A 21 1.46 15.30 30.04
N PRO A 22 0.19 15.40 30.49
CA PRO A 22 -0.90 14.57 29.97
C PRO A 22 -1.03 14.68 28.45
N ARG A 23 -0.71 15.86 27.91
CA ARG A 23 -0.63 16.14 26.47
C ARG A 23 0.38 15.25 25.73
N LEU A 24 1.50 14.91 26.36
CA LEU A 24 2.57 14.11 25.74
C LEU A 24 2.17 12.63 25.66
N ILE A 25 1.47 12.11 26.67
CA ILE A 25 0.90 10.75 26.66
C ILE A 25 -0.14 10.61 25.54
N VAL A 26 -1.08 11.56 25.43
CA VAL A 26 -2.11 11.55 24.38
C VAL A 26 -1.47 11.58 22.98
N ASN A 27 -0.44 12.40 22.77
CA ASN A 27 0.28 12.45 21.49
C ASN A 27 0.99 11.12 21.19
N LEU A 28 1.64 10.51 22.19
CA LEU A 28 2.37 9.26 22.01
C LEU A 28 1.43 8.10 21.67
N CYS A 29 0.30 7.98 22.37
CA CYS A 29 -0.73 6.98 22.05
C CYS A 29 -1.27 7.15 20.63
N PHE A 30 -1.56 8.40 20.20
CA PHE A 30 -2.03 8.67 18.84
C PHE A 30 -1.00 8.24 17.78
N ILE A 31 0.27 8.61 17.96
CA ILE A 31 1.35 8.24 17.03
C ILE A 31 1.47 6.73 16.91
N VAL A 32 1.44 6.00 18.04
CA VAL A 32 1.52 4.54 18.04
C VAL A 32 0.36 3.93 17.26
N VAL A 33 -0.88 4.33 17.53
CA VAL A 33 -2.06 3.81 16.81
C VAL A 33 -2.00 4.13 15.32
N LEU A 34 -1.58 5.34 14.96
CA LEU A 34 -1.44 5.74 13.56
C LEU A 34 -0.41 4.87 12.83
N ILE A 35 0.78 4.66 13.42
CA ILE A 35 1.83 3.81 12.83
C ILE A 35 1.33 2.38 12.60
N PHE A 36 0.72 1.77 13.62
CA PHE A 36 0.20 0.40 13.51
C PHE A 36 -0.92 0.30 12.47
N SER A 37 -1.82 1.28 12.40
CA SER A 37 -2.87 1.34 11.40
C SER A 37 -2.30 1.44 9.98
N THR A 38 -1.33 2.33 9.76
CA THR A 38 -0.67 2.48 8.44
C THR A 38 0.09 1.23 8.02
N LEU A 39 0.79 0.57 8.94
CA LEU A 39 1.50 -0.68 8.65
C LEU A 39 0.54 -1.82 8.30
N LEU A 40 -0.59 -1.92 9.00
CA LEU A 40 -1.59 -2.96 8.73
C LEU A 40 -2.23 -2.75 7.36
N THR A 41 -2.61 -1.51 7.00
CA THR A 41 -3.16 -1.22 5.69
C THR A 41 -2.16 -1.38 4.56
N TRP A 42 -0.90 -1.02 4.78
CA TRP A 42 0.17 -1.28 3.82
C TRP A 42 0.31 -2.78 3.55
N ARG A 43 0.31 -3.61 4.60
CA ARG A 43 0.36 -5.06 4.47
C ARG A 43 -0.83 -5.61 3.68
N GLU A 44 -2.05 -5.16 3.96
CA GLU A 44 -3.25 -5.61 3.23
C GLU A 44 -3.18 -5.23 1.75
N VAL A 45 -2.67 -4.04 1.42
CA VAL A 45 -2.46 -3.63 0.02
C VAL A 45 -1.46 -4.54 -0.69
N VAL A 46 -0.34 -4.89 -0.04
CA VAL A 46 0.66 -5.82 -0.61
C VAL A 46 0.04 -7.21 -0.84
N VAL A 47 -0.75 -7.72 0.11
CA VAL A 47 -1.43 -9.01 -0.04
C VAL A 47 -2.43 -9.00 -1.20
N LEU A 48 -3.16 -7.91 -1.37
CA LEU A 48 -4.07 -7.72 -2.51
C LEU A 48 -3.32 -7.67 -3.84
N GLU A 49 -2.17 -6.99 -3.90
CA GLU A 49 -1.32 -6.94 -5.10
C GLU A 49 -0.79 -8.34 -5.47
N ASP A 50 -0.29 -9.10 -4.49
CA ASP A 50 0.18 -10.47 -4.70
C ASP A 50 -0.96 -11.40 -5.16
N ALA A 51 -2.13 -11.29 -4.54
CA ALA A 51 -3.31 -12.07 -4.92
C ALA A 51 -3.79 -11.71 -6.34
N TYR A 52 -3.71 -10.43 -6.71
CA TYR A 52 -4.02 -9.98 -8.06
C TYR A 52 -3.05 -10.57 -9.09
N ILE A 53 -1.72 -10.47 -8.86
CA ILE A 53 -0.71 -11.05 -9.77
C ILE A 53 -0.90 -12.57 -9.92
N SER A 54 -1.18 -13.27 -8.82
CA SER A 54 -1.45 -14.71 -8.83
C SER A 54 -2.71 -15.06 -9.65
N SER A 55 -3.80 -14.30 -9.46
CA SER A 55 -5.02 -14.45 -10.27
C SER A 55 -4.75 -14.21 -11.75
N GLN A 56 -3.93 -13.19 -12.08
CA GLN A 56 -3.58 -12.89 -13.46
C GLN A 56 -2.81 -14.04 -14.13
N ARG A 57 -1.88 -14.68 -13.40
CA ARG A 57 -1.13 -15.85 -13.87
C ARG A 57 -2.03 -17.07 -14.07
N ASN A 58 -2.90 -17.40 -13.11
CA ASN A 58 -3.81 -18.55 -13.25
C ASN A 58 -4.74 -18.44 -14.48
N HIS A 59 -5.20 -17.24 -14.79
CA HIS A 59 -5.99 -17.00 -16.00
C HIS A 59 -5.15 -17.16 -17.26
N LEU A 60 -3.92 -16.64 -17.28
CA LEU A 60 -3.00 -16.84 -18.39
C LEU A 60 -2.72 -18.32 -18.62
N GLU A 61 -2.46 -19.08 -17.56
CA GLU A 61 -2.25 -20.54 -17.59
C GLU A 61 -3.46 -21.28 -18.15
N THR A 62 -4.67 -20.86 -17.77
CA THR A 62 -5.91 -21.43 -18.31
C THR A 62 -6.02 -21.19 -19.81
N VAL A 63 -5.72 -19.97 -20.28
CA VAL A 63 -5.78 -19.61 -21.71
C VAL A 63 -4.66 -20.30 -22.50
N ALA A 64 -3.43 -20.29 -21.98
CA ALA A 64 -2.28 -20.95 -22.57
C ALA A 64 -2.55 -22.46 -22.71
N SER A 65 -3.02 -23.12 -21.65
CA SER A 65 -3.41 -24.54 -21.67
C SER A 65 -4.58 -24.85 -22.62
N ALA A 66 -5.55 -23.95 -22.77
CA ALA A 66 -6.64 -24.12 -23.72
C ALA A 66 -6.14 -24.02 -25.17
N LEU A 67 -5.34 -23.00 -25.47
CA LEU A 67 -4.72 -22.80 -26.78
C LEU A 67 -3.77 -23.95 -27.12
N ASP A 68 -2.93 -24.37 -26.17
CA ASP A 68 -1.96 -25.45 -26.36
C ASP A 68 -2.65 -26.77 -26.66
N ARG A 69 -3.75 -27.10 -25.96
CA ARG A 69 -4.57 -28.29 -26.29
C ARG A 69 -5.15 -28.25 -27.71
N GLN A 70 -5.57 -27.08 -28.18
CA GLN A 70 -6.05 -26.94 -29.56
C GLN A 70 -4.92 -27.10 -30.59
N LEU A 71 -3.72 -26.60 -30.29
CA LEU A 71 -2.55 -26.77 -31.14
C LEU A 71 -2.00 -28.20 -31.09
N GLN A 72 -2.05 -28.86 -29.93
CA GLN A 72 -1.69 -30.26 -29.74
C GLN A 72 -2.47 -31.17 -30.70
N PHE A 73 -3.77 -30.95 -30.87
CA PHE A 73 -4.57 -31.70 -31.85
C PHE A 73 -3.98 -31.63 -33.26
N SER A 74 -3.47 -30.47 -33.66
CA SER A 74 -2.85 -30.28 -34.98
C SER A 74 -1.47 -30.96 -35.06
N VAL A 75 -0.71 -30.94 -33.96
CA VAL A 75 0.55 -31.68 -33.81
C VAL A 75 0.30 -33.19 -33.89
N ASP A 76 -0.69 -33.73 -33.19
CA ASP A 76 -1.04 -35.14 -33.24
C ASP A 76 -1.44 -35.58 -34.65
N LYS A 77 -2.13 -34.70 -35.38
CA LYS A 77 -2.51 -34.93 -36.78
C LYS A 77 -1.31 -34.99 -37.72
N ILE A 78 -0.32 -34.10 -37.58
CA ILE A 78 0.91 -34.16 -38.40
C ILE A 78 1.75 -35.39 -38.06
N LEU A 79 1.82 -35.75 -36.78
CA LEU A 79 2.49 -36.96 -36.32
C LEU A 79 1.80 -38.22 -36.83
N PHE A 80 0.47 -38.26 -36.84
CA PHE A 80 -0.31 -39.33 -37.45
C PHE A 80 0.09 -39.56 -38.90
N PHE A 81 0.15 -38.51 -39.73
CA PHE A 81 0.57 -38.66 -41.13
C PHE A 81 2.02 -39.13 -41.27
N ARG A 82 2.93 -38.65 -40.41
CA ARG A 82 4.31 -39.13 -40.38
C ARG A 82 4.39 -40.62 -40.03
N HIS A 83 3.62 -41.07 -39.03
CA HIS A 83 3.56 -42.48 -38.65
C HIS A 83 2.96 -43.33 -39.76
N SER A 84 1.84 -42.91 -40.36
CA SER A 84 1.26 -43.60 -41.51
C SER A 84 2.22 -43.70 -42.69
N MET A 85 3.00 -42.66 -42.98
CA MET A 85 4.02 -42.69 -44.04
C MET A 85 5.13 -43.69 -43.71
N ARG A 86 5.61 -43.72 -42.46
CA ARG A 86 6.60 -44.70 -42.02
C ARG A 86 6.06 -46.13 -42.14
N ASP A 87 4.85 -46.38 -41.68
CA ASP A 87 4.24 -47.72 -41.69
C ASP A 87 3.98 -48.19 -43.13
N ALA A 88 3.58 -47.28 -44.03
CA ALA A 88 3.42 -47.58 -45.45
C ALA A 88 4.76 -47.80 -46.17
N LEU A 89 5.86 -47.20 -45.71
CA LEU A 89 7.22 -47.49 -46.20
C LEU A 89 7.72 -48.87 -45.74
N GLU A 90 7.38 -49.29 -44.53
CA GLU A 90 7.75 -50.58 -43.94
C GLU A 90 6.93 -51.73 -44.52
N THR A 91 5.62 -51.53 -44.68
CA THR A 91 4.67 -52.52 -45.19
C THR A 91 3.72 -51.89 -46.22
N PRO A 92 4.17 -51.69 -47.47
CA PRO A 92 3.33 -51.09 -48.50
C PRO A 92 2.13 -51.98 -48.85
N LEU A 93 0.98 -51.37 -49.11
CA LEU A 93 -0.22 -52.08 -49.51
C LEU A 93 -0.07 -52.59 -50.95
N ALA A 94 -0.16 -53.91 -51.12
CA ALA A 94 -0.01 -54.56 -52.41
C ALA A 94 -1.28 -54.48 -53.29
N PHE A 95 -1.83 -53.27 -53.49
CA PHE A 95 -2.95 -53.06 -54.41
C PHE A 95 -2.44 -52.90 -55.85
N GLY A 96 -3.04 -53.61 -56.81
CA GLY A 96 -2.64 -53.52 -58.22
C GLY A 96 -2.69 -52.09 -58.79
N VAL A 97 -3.60 -51.27 -58.29
CA VAL A 97 -3.74 -49.86 -58.68
C VAL A 97 -2.52 -49.01 -58.28
N LEU A 98 -1.88 -49.31 -57.15
CA LEU A 98 -0.65 -48.62 -56.72
C LEU A 98 0.54 -49.07 -57.57
N HIS A 99 0.65 -50.37 -57.88
CA HIS A 99 1.67 -50.91 -58.77
C HIS A 99 1.60 -50.29 -60.18
N ASP A 100 0.40 -50.13 -60.72
CA ASP A 100 0.19 -49.49 -62.02
C ASP A 100 0.59 -48.00 -62.00
N ALA A 101 0.38 -47.31 -60.87
CA ALA A 101 0.82 -45.94 -60.69
C ALA A 101 2.35 -45.81 -60.67
N VAL A 102 3.06 -46.72 -59.99
CA VAL A 102 4.53 -46.80 -59.98
C VAL A 102 5.07 -47.10 -61.38
N LYS A 103 4.47 -48.05 -62.11
CA LYS A 103 4.85 -48.31 -63.52
C LYS A 103 4.67 -47.11 -64.42
N ARG A 104 3.58 -46.34 -64.24
CA ARG A 104 3.35 -45.10 -65.00
C ARG A 104 4.45 -44.07 -64.73
N PHE A 105 4.95 -43.97 -63.50
CA PHE A 105 6.05 -43.07 -63.16
C PHE A 105 7.32 -43.36 -63.99
N ALA A 106 7.66 -44.63 -64.24
CA ALA A 106 8.85 -44.99 -65.01
C ALA A 106 8.88 -44.37 -66.43
N HIS A 107 7.72 -44.14 -67.04
CA HIS A 107 7.59 -43.47 -68.34
C HIS A 107 7.55 -41.94 -68.25
N LEU A 108 7.25 -41.39 -67.07
CA LEU A 108 7.08 -39.96 -66.82
C LEU A 108 8.32 -39.30 -66.21
N ARG A 109 9.25 -40.07 -65.64
CA ARG A 109 10.43 -39.58 -64.88
C ARG A 109 11.36 -38.64 -65.67
N THR A 110 11.36 -38.71 -66.99
CA THR A 110 12.14 -37.81 -67.88
C THR A 110 11.40 -36.52 -68.27
N SER A 111 10.09 -36.45 -68.05
CA SER A 111 9.28 -35.27 -68.38
C SER A 111 9.59 -34.13 -67.40
N PRO A 112 9.69 -32.87 -67.85
CA PRO A 112 10.05 -31.73 -67.00
C PRO A 112 9.19 -31.62 -65.73
N SER A 113 7.90 -31.90 -65.87
CA SER A 113 6.92 -32.06 -64.80
C SER A 113 5.99 -33.22 -65.13
N TRP A 114 5.50 -33.91 -64.10
CA TRP A 114 4.54 -35.00 -64.23
C TRP A 114 3.53 -35.00 -63.09
N GLN A 115 2.36 -35.60 -63.34
CA GLN A 115 1.32 -35.77 -62.35
C GLN A 115 0.72 -37.18 -62.46
N ILE A 116 0.60 -37.87 -61.33
CA ILE A 116 -0.02 -39.19 -61.24
C ILE A 116 -1.23 -39.08 -60.33
N ALA A 117 -2.41 -39.24 -60.93
CA ALA A 117 -3.67 -39.39 -60.23
C ALA A 117 -4.17 -40.84 -60.41
N VAL A 118 -4.55 -41.46 -59.30
CA VAL A 118 -5.17 -42.80 -59.27
C VAL A 118 -6.68 -42.66 -59.34
N ASP A 119 -7.28 -42.04 -58.32
CA ASP A 119 -8.70 -41.72 -58.26
C ASP A 119 -8.86 -40.24 -57.90
N LYS A 120 -9.35 -39.43 -58.85
CA LYS A 120 -9.53 -37.98 -58.68
C LYS A 120 -10.55 -37.61 -57.60
N GLN A 121 -11.42 -38.53 -57.18
CA GLN A 121 -12.41 -38.31 -56.12
C GLN A 121 -11.90 -38.71 -54.74
N ARG A 122 -10.99 -39.69 -54.66
CA ARG A 122 -10.57 -40.30 -53.39
C ARG A 122 -9.11 -40.06 -53.01
N THR A 123 -8.22 -39.83 -53.96
CA THR A 123 -6.78 -39.67 -53.73
C THR A 123 -6.30 -38.26 -54.06
N LEU A 124 -5.23 -37.79 -53.43
CA LEU A 124 -4.49 -36.61 -53.89
C LEU A 124 -3.56 -37.03 -55.03
N PRO A 125 -3.45 -36.24 -56.11
CA PRO A 125 -2.48 -36.55 -57.14
C PRO A 125 -1.06 -36.28 -56.65
N ILE A 126 -0.12 -37.14 -57.04
CA ILE A 126 1.31 -36.89 -56.88
C ILE A 126 1.76 -35.97 -57.99
N ASN A 127 2.44 -34.89 -57.63
CA ASN A 127 3.05 -33.95 -58.57
C ASN A 127 4.57 -34.07 -58.44
N GLY A 128 5.29 -34.12 -59.56
CA GLY A 128 6.74 -34.25 -59.49
C GLY A 128 7.49 -33.69 -60.68
N VAL A 129 8.81 -33.69 -60.53
CA VAL A 129 9.78 -33.11 -61.46
C VAL A 129 10.65 -34.20 -62.11
N SER A 130 11.28 -33.86 -63.22
CA SER A 130 12.18 -34.77 -63.95
C SER A 130 13.37 -35.26 -63.11
N ASP A 131 13.96 -36.41 -63.45
CA ASP A 131 15.24 -36.89 -62.89
C ASP A 131 16.34 -35.83 -63.01
N ALA A 132 16.45 -35.21 -64.19
CA ALA A 132 17.41 -34.16 -64.48
C ALA A 132 17.24 -32.91 -63.61
N PHE A 133 16.09 -32.72 -62.96
CA PHE A 133 15.91 -31.66 -61.96
C PHE A 133 16.48 -32.09 -60.60
N VAL A 134 16.18 -33.33 -60.18
CA VAL A 134 16.61 -33.87 -58.88
C VAL A 134 18.14 -33.90 -58.78
N GLU A 135 18.82 -34.29 -59.85
CA GLU A 135 20.30 -34.38 -59.92
C GLU A 135 21.01 -33.03 -59.79
N LYS A 136 20.31 -31.90 -59.94
CA LYS A 136 20.93 -30.55 -59.88
C LYS A 136 21.32 -30.10 -58.48
N THR A 137 20.91 -30.83 -57.44
CA THR A 137 21.13 -30.43 -56.05
C THR A 137 21.49 -31.63 -55.19
N THR A 138 22.34 -31.41 -54.20
CA THR A 138 22.76 -32.46 -53.25
C THR A 138 21.74 -32.70 -52.14
N LEU A 139 20.73 -31.83 -51.99
CA LEU A 139 19.67 -31.99 -51.00
C LEU A 139 18.67 -33.08 -51.43
N LEU A 140 18.40 -33.16 -52.73
CA LEU A 140 17.46 -34.10 -53.31
C LEU A 140 18.18 -35.41 -53.65
N ASN A 141 17.45 -36.50 -53.59
CA ASN A 141 17.95 -37.82 -53.97
C ASN A 141 16.79 -38.67 -54.44
N ARG A 142 16.91 -39.26 -55.64
CA ARG A 142 15.94 -40.20 -56.20
C ARG A 142 16.67 -41.51 -56.42
N ASP A 143 16.66 -42.35 -55.40
CA ASP A 143 17.28 -43.66 -55.40
C ASP A 143 16.26 -44.73 -55.78
N ASP A 144 16.51 -45.45 -56.86
CA ASP A 144 15.60 -46.49 -57.36
C ASP A 144 15.43 -47.65 -56.35
N GLU A 145 16.34 -47.83 -55.37
CA GLU A 145 16.19 -48.85 -54.31
C GLU A 145 14.95 -48.62 -53.44
N TYR A 146 14.58 -47.36 -53.19
CA TYR A 146 13.51 -47.00 -52.26
C TYR A 146 12.32 -46.29 -52.92
N LEU A 147 12.45 -45.85 -54.16
CA LEU A 147 11.50 -44.99 -54.85
C LEU A 147 10.11 -45.61 -55.03
N ASP A 148 10.04 -46.89 -55.39
CA ASP A 148 8.78 -47.59 -55.65
C ASP A 148 7.93 -47.69 -54.37
N ASN A 149 8.58 -48.00 -53.25
CA ASN A 149 7.93 -48.06 -51.93
C ASN A 149 7.50 -46.66 -51.48
N GLU A 150 8.32 -45.63 -51.72
CA GLU A 150 7.98 -44.26 -51.35
C GLU A 150 6.77 -43.73 -52.15
N LEU A 151 6.74 -43.97 -53.47
CA LEU A 151 5.61 -43.59 -54.32
C LEU A 151 4.32 -44.30 -53.91
N SER A 152 4.40 -45.60 -53.57
CA SER A 152 3.25 -46.36 -53.08
C SER A 152 2.76 -45.82 -51.74
N ALA A 153 3.66 -45.64 -50.77
CA ALA A 153 3.36 -45.08 -49.46
C ALA A 153 2.76 -43.66 -49.56
N ALA A 154 3.28 -42.83 -50.45
CA ALA A 154 2.78 -41.49 -50.69
C ALA A 154 1.34 -41.48 -51.24
N LEU A 155 0.99 -42.41 -52.13
CA LEU A 155 -0.39 -42.57 -52.63
C LEU A 155 -1.33 -43.06 -51.53
N GLU A 156 -0.88 -43.98 -50.68
CA GLU A 156 -1.65 -44.50 -49.53
C GLU A 156 -1.93 -43.40 -48.50
N VAL A 157 -0.90 -42.67 -48.07
CA VAL A 157 -1.07 -41.53 -47.16
C VAL A 157 -1.83 -40.40 -47.83
N GLY A 158 -1.70 -40.22 -49.15
CA GLY A 158 -2.48 -39.28 -49.94
C GLY A 158 -3.99 -39.51 -49.84
N TYR A 159 -4.44 -40.76 -49.70
CA TYR A 159 -5.84 -41.09 -49.41
C TYR A 159 -6.25 -40.64 -48.00
N LEU A 160 -5.43 -40.92 -46.98
CA LEU A 160 -5.67 -40.49 -45.60
C LEU A 160 -5.70 -38.97 -45.47
N LEU A 161 -4.78 -38.27 -46.11
CA LEU A 161 -4.71 -36.81 -46.16
C LEU A 161 -5.99 -36.20 -46.72
N ARG A 162 -6.53 -36.79 -47.80
CA ARG A 162 -7.78 -36.35 -48.41
C ARG A 162 -8.98 -36.61 -47.51
N LEU A 163 -9.06 -37.77 -46.87
CA LEU A 163 -10.13 -38.09 -45.93
C LEU A 163 -10.12 -37.19 -44.69
N ALA A 164 -8.93 -36.94 -44.15
CA ALA A 164 -8.75 -36.07 -42.98
C ALA A 164 -8.96 -34.58 -43.30
N SER A 165 -9.04 -34.22 -44.59
CA SER A 165 -9.33 -32.87 -45.05
C SER A 165 -10.84 -32.59 -45.05
N SER A 166 -11.39 -32.26 -43.88
CA SER A 166 -12.80 -31.83 -43.72
C SER A 166 -12.97 -30.33 -44.08
N PRO A 167 -14.15 -29.86 -44.53
CA PRO A 167 -14.40 -28.44 -44.84
C PRO A 167 -14.41 -27.48 -43.63
N SER A 168 -14.45 -27.98 -42.40
CA SER A 168 -14.42 -27.17 -41.16
C SER A 168 -12.98 -26.89 -40.67
N ARG A 169 -12.13 -26.30 -41.52
CA ARG A 169 -10.67 -26.27 -41.31
C ARG A 169 -10.20 -25.32 -40.20
N ASN A 170 -9.27 -25.81 -39.36
CA ASN A 170 -8.29 -24.98 -38.65
C ASN A 170 -7.05 -24.79 -39.53
N GLU A 171 -6.69 -25.78 -40.35
CA GLU A 171 -5.44 -25.79 -41.12
C GLU A 171 -5.72 -25.45 -42.58
N GLU A 172 -4.91 -24.57 -43.19
CA GLU A 172 -5.08 -24.14 -44.58
C GLU A 172 -4.80 -25.30 -45.55
N ARG A 173 -3.72 -26.05 -45.32
CA ARG A 173 -3.32 -27.20 -46.14
C ARG A 173 -2.38 -28.15 -45.41
N VAL A 174 -2.35 -29.40 -45.86
CA VAL A 174 -1.36 -30.42 -45.46
C VAL A 174 -0.61 -30.89 -46.70
N ILE A 175 0.71 -31.09 -46.56
CA ILE A 175 1.63 -31.37 -47.65
C ILE A 175 2.61 -32.47 -47.25
N TYR A 176 2.90 -33.38 -48.16
CA TYR A 176 4.09 -34.22 -48.11
C TYR A 176 5.03 -33.81 -49.24
N VAL A 177 6.30 -33.53 -48.94
CA VAL A 177 7.34 -33.23 -49.92
C VAL A 177 8.44 -34.25 -49.81
N SER A 178 8.65 -34.99 -50.89
CA SER A 178 9.71 -35.98 -51.03
C SER A 178 10.99 -35.35 -51.54
N ARG A 179 12.14 -35.86 -51.07
CA ARG A 179 13.47 -35.59 -51.65
C ARG A 179 13.68 -36.26 -53.00
N ALA A 180 12.85 -37.24 -53.36
CA ALA A 180 12.87 -37.89 -54.67
C ALA A 180 12.15 -37.09 -55.75
N GLY A 181 11.91 -35.79 -55.58
CA GLY A 181 11.40 -34.95 -56.65
C GLY A 181 9.89 -34.94 -56.81
N PHE A 182 9.12 -35.21 -55.76
CA PHE A 182 7.65 -35.16 -55.84
C PHE A 182 7.01 -34.66 -54.54
N PHE A 183 5.71 -34.33 -54.61
CA PHE A 183 4.94 -33.85 -53.48
C PHE A 183 3.44 -34.15 -53.64
N LEU A 184 2.73 -34.17 -52.53
CA LEU A 184 1.27 -34.26 -52.43
C LEU A 184 0.76 -33.15 -51.54
N GLU A 185 -0.38 -32.58 -51.87
CA GLU A 185 -0.99 -31.55 -51.04
C GLU A 185 -2.50 -31.52 -51.19
N THR A 186 -3.18 -31.14 -50.11
CA THR A 186 -4.64 -31.03 -50.07
C THR A 186 -5.19 -29.87 -50.91
N ASP A 187 -4.35 -28.89 -51.26
CA ASP A 187 -4.67 -27.76 -52.15
C ASP A 187 -3.94 -27.94 -53.49
N THR A 188 -4.38 -28.96 -54.23
CA THR A 188 -3.72 -29.42 -55.45
C THR A 188 -3.76 -28.36 -56.56
N PRO A 189 -2.65 -28.08 -57.26
CA PRO A 189 -2.61 -27.14 -58.37
C PRO A 189 -3.47 -27.64 -59.53
N GLY A 190 -4.30 -26.75 -60.08
CA GLY A 190 -5.14 -27.07 -61.24
C GLY A 190 -4.39 -27.15 -62.57
N ASN A 191 -3.14 -26.65 -62.63
CA ASN A 191 -2.33 -26.59 -63.86
C ASN A 191 -0.94 -27.24 -63.65
N SER A 192 -0.48 -28.01 -64.63
CA SER A 192 0.81 -28.70 -64.60
C SER A 192 2.01 -27.79 -64.82
N SER A 193 1.82 -26.60 -65.41
CA SER A 193 2.92 -25.65 -65.71
C SER A 193 3.66 -25.16 -64.47
N ASP A 194 3.01 -25.20 -63.31
CA ASP A 194 3.52 -24.58 -62.08
C ASP A 194 4.22 -25.60 -61.17
N ILE A 195 4.17 -26.90 -61.51
CA ILE A 195 4.68 -28.00 -60.67
C ILE A 195 6.17 -27.83 -60.35
N VAL A 196 7.00 -27.50 -61.35
CA VAL A 196 8.46 -27.35 -61.14
C VAL A 196 8.77 -26.16 -60.22
N GLN A 197 8.12 -25.01 -60.47
CA GLN A 197 8.34 -23.81 -59.66
C GLN A 197 7.81 -24.00 -58.23
N ARG A 198 6.65 -24.67 -58.08
CA ARG A 198 6.08 -24.98 -56.77
C ARG A 198 6.97 -25.96 -56.00
N TYR A 199 7.42 -27.04 -56.63
CA TYR A 199 8.33 -27.99 -56.00
C TYR A 199 9.64 -27.31 -55.57
N TYR A 200 10.25 -26.52 -56.46
CA TYR A 200 11.43 -25.73 -56.13
C TYR A 200 11.19 -24.84 -54.91
N HIS A 201 10.08 -24.09 -54.91
CA HIS A 201 9.71 -23.24 -53.79
C HIS A 201 9.59 -24.02 -52.46
N LEU A 202 8.94 -25.18 -52.47
CA LEU A 202 8.76 -26.02 -51.28
C LEU A 202 10.09 -26.51 -50.72
N VAL A 203 10.97 -27.07 -51.55
CA VAL A 203 12.24 -27.65 -51.08
C VAL A 203 13.28 -26.61 -50.67
N THR A 204 13.10 -25.34 -51.02
CA THR A 204 13.94 -24.22 -50.57
C THR A 204 13.44 -23.57 -49.29
N GLN A 205 12.27 -23.93 -48.76
CA GLN A 205 11.76 -23.31 -47.54
C GLN A 205 12.53 -23.77 -46.28
N PRO A 206 12.63 -22.92 -45.24
CA PRO A 206 13.23 -23.29 -43.96
C PRO A 206 12.57 -24.52 -43.33
N TRP A 207 11.24 -24.63 -43.42
CA TRP A 207 10.50 -25.77 -42.88
C TRP A 207 10.81 -27.10 -43.57
N PHE A 208 11.42 -27.09 -44.76
CA PHE A 208 11.93 -28.30 -45.42
C PHE A 208 13.41 -28.51 -45.14
N THR A 209 14.23 -27.48 -45.38
CA THR A 209 15.71 -27.57 -45.30
C THR A 209 16.23 -27.79 -43.88
N GLN A 210 15.59 -27.21 -42.87
CA GLN A 210 15.97 -27.37 -41.45
C GLN A 210 15.44 -28.65 -40.80
N GLN A 211 14.84 -29.54 -41.59
CA GLN A 211 14.41 -30.87 -41.15
C GLN A 211 15.45 -31.95 -41.45
N SER A 212 16.59 -31.58 -42.04
CA SER A 212 17.71 -32.49 -42.22
C SER A 212 18.18 -33.07 -40.88
N GLU A 213 18.78 -34.27 -40.93
CA GLU A 213 19.28 -34.96 -39.73
C GLU A 213 20.27 -34.12 -38.92
N ARG A 214 21.03 -33.24 -39.58
CA ARG A 214 21.96 -32.33 -38.92
C ARG A 214 21.25 -31.29 -38.07
N GLU A 215 20.21 -30.68 -38.62
CA GLU A 215 19.49 -29.54 -38.02
C GLU A 215 18.41 -29.99 -37.04
N ASN A 216 17.67 -31.08 -37.34
CA ASN A 216 16.61 -31.64 -36.50
C ASN A 216 16.94 -33.06 -36.02
N ARG A 217 17.96 -33.19 -35.18
CA ARG A 217 18.39 -34.49 -34.61
C ARG A 217 17.29 -35.19 -33.81
N ALA A 218 16.46 -34.42 -33.10
CA ALA A 218 15.35 -34.93 -32.32
C ALA A 218 14.19 -35.43 -33.19
N ARG A 219 14.16 -35.08 -34.49
CA ARG A 219 13.08 -35.41 -35.43
C ARG A 219 11.70 -34.95 -34.92
N ALA A 220 11.71 -33.86 -34.16
CA ALA A 220 10.53 -33.27 -33.54
C ALA A 220 9.78 -32.38 -34.54
N VAL A 221 8.52 -32.07 -34.23
CA VAL A 221 7.77 -31.06 -34.98
C VAL A 221 8.42 -29.70 -34.76
N ARG A 222 8.55 -28.91 -35.83
CA ARG A 222 9.08 -27.54 -35.78
C ARG A 222 8.14 -26.58 -36.48
N TRP A 223 8.07 -25.37 -35.95
CA TRP A 223 7.20 -24.30 -36.42
C TRP A 223 8.00 -23.23 -37.16
N PHE A 224 7.44 -22.71 -38.24
CA PHE A 224 8.10 -21.74 -39.10
C PHE A 224 7.10 -20.69 -39.58
N ILE A 225 7.58 -19.46 -39.79
CA ILE A 225 6.81 -18.43 -40.51
C ILE A 225 7.24 -18.45 -41.96
N SER A 226 6.32 -18.83 -42.84
CA SER A 226 6.52 -18.87 -44.29
C SER A 226 6.10 -17.53 -44.90
N PRO A 227 6.93 -16.90 -45.74
CA PRO A 227 6.59 -15.64 -46.39
C PRO A 227 5.43 -15.85 -47.37
N PRO A 228 4.69 -14.77 -47.71
CA PRO A 228 3.67 -14.83 -48.74
C PRO A 228 4.22 -15.39 -50.05
N SER A 229 3.47 -16.25 -50.73
CA SER A 229 3.87 -16.82 -52.01
C SER A 229 2.76 -16.72 -53.04
N THR A 230 3.13 -16.70 -54.32
CA THR A 230 2.15 -16.72 -55.41
C THR A 230 1.31 -17.99 -55.45
N PHE A 231 1.80 -19.07 -54.81
CA PHE A 231 1.17 -20.38 -54.83
C PHE A 231 0.20 -20.63 -53.67
N VAL A 232 0.22 -19.80 -52.61
CA VAL A 232 -0.52 -20.07 -51.36
C VAL A 232 -1.17 -18.79 -50.82
N GLY A 233 -1.53 -17.88 -51.73
CA GLY A 233 -2.11 -16.59 -51.40
C GLY A 233 -1.09 -15.54 -50.94
N LYS A 234 -1.48 -14.26 -51.03
CA LYS A 234 -0.62 -13.11 -50.71
C LYS A 234 -0.48 -12.83 -49.20
N LYS A 235 -0.65 -13.85 -48.35
CA LYS A 235 -0.56 -13.72 -46.88
C LYS A 235 0.53 -14.62 -46.33
N PRO A 236 1.21 -14.22 -45.24
CA PRO A 236 2.15 -15.10 -44.56
C PRO A 236 1.40 -16.26 -43.90
N LEU A 237 2.09 -17.39 -43.78
CA LEU A 237 1.54 -18.62 -43.19
C LEU A 237 2.47 -19.12 -42.08
N ILE A 238 1.91 -19.90 -41.18
CA ILE A 238 2.64 -20.56 -40.12
C ILE A 238 2.66 -22.05 -40.46
N THR A 239 3.84 -22.62 -40.58
CA THR A 239 4.05 -23.99 -41.07
C THR A 239 4.60 -24.85 -39.94
N ALA A 240 3.82 -25.82 -39.48
CA ALA A 240 4.34 -26.94 -38.68
C ALA A 240 4.91 -27.98 -39.64
N SER A 241 6.09 -28.53 -39.34
CA SER A 241 6.70 -29.56 -40.20
C SER A 241 7.48 -30.59 -39.40
N VAL A 242 7.57 -31.80 -39.95
CA VAL A 242 8.23 -32.94 -39.32
C VAL A 242 8.87 -33.85 -40.38
N PRO A 243 10.10 -34.36 -40.17
CA PRO A 243 10.77 -35.20 -41.16
C PRO A 243 10.18 -36.62 -41.17
N VAL A 244 10.09 -37.21 -42.36
CA VAL A 244 9.83 -38.63 -42.55
C VAL A 244 11.16 -39.35 -42.69
N TYR A 245 11.45 -40.18 -41.70
CA TYR A 245 12.72 -40.89 -41.60
C TYR A 245 12.46 -42.37 -41.30
N TYR A 246 13.02 -43.25 -42.12
CA TYR A 246 12.89 -44.69 -41.97
C TYR A 246 14.16 -45.38 -42.49
N ASN A 247 14.59 -46.45 -41.83
CA ASN A 247 15.78 -47.23 -42.19
C ASN A 247 17.04 -46.40 -42.52
N HIS A 248 17.38 -45.40 -41.68
CA HIS A 248 18.51 -44.49 -41.90
C HIS A 248 18.42 -43.55 -43.11
N VAL A 249 17.25 -43.49 -43.75
CA VAL A 249 16.97 -42.63 -44.90
C VAL A 249 15.99 -41.54 -44.50
N TRP A 250 16.35 -40.29 -44.77
CA TRP A 250 15.44 -39.15 -44.74
C TRP A 250 14.71 -39.07 -46.09
N TYR A 251 13.45 -39.43 -46.14
CA TYR A 251 12.66 -39.46 -47.38
C TYR A 251 12.13 -38.07 -47.76
N GLY A 252 11.67 -37.32 -46.77
CA GLY A 252 10.97 -36.06 -47.03
C GLY A 252 10.45 -35.42 -45.76
N VAL A 253 9.48 -34.53 -45.93
CA VAL A 253 8.89 -33.75 -44.84
C VAL A 253 7.37 -33.73 -45.01
N VAL A 254 6.66 -33.98 -43.91
CA VAL A 254 5.23 -33.66 -43.81
C VAL A 254 5.12 -32.26 -43.21
N ALA A 255 4.29 -31.42 -43.80
CA ALA A 255 4.06 -30.04 -43.36
C ALA A 255 2.56 -29.72 -43.32
N MET A 256 2.20 -28.79 -42.45
CA MET A 256 0.84 -28.33 -42.22
C MET A 256 0.85 -26.82 -42.03
N ASP A 257 0.05 -26.11 -42.82
CA ASP A 257 0.01 -24.65 -42.81
C ASP A 257 -1.22 -24.13 -42.08
N PHE A 258 -1.03 -23.04 -41.37
CA PHE A 258 -2.05 -22.30 -40.63
C PHE A 258 -2.02 -20.84 -41.07
N THR A 259 -3.20 -20.22 -41.13
CA THR A 259 -3.28 -18.78 -41.33
C THR A 259 -3.17 -18.06 -39.99
N PHE A 260 -2.70 -16.82 -40.01
CA PHE A 260 -2.75 -15.93 -38.84
C PHE A 260 -4.20 -15.72 -38.34
N ALA A 261 -5.19 -15.78 -39.24
CA ALA A 261 -6.60 -15.72 -38.88
C ALA A 261 -7.05 -16.95 -38.08
N THR A 262 -6.54 -18.14 -38.41
CA THR A 262 -6.78 -19.35 -37.61
C THR A 262 -6.22 -19.18 -36.21
N LEU A 263 -4.94 -18.81 -36.06
CA LEU A 263 -4.34 -18.66 -34.73
C LEU A 263 -5.07 -17.62 -33.89
N ARG A 264 -5.51 -16.53 -34.51
CA ARG A 264 -6.35 -15.53 -33.83
C ARG A 264 -7.69 -16.12 -33.38
N ARG A 265 -8.37 -16.90 -34.23
CA ARG A 265 -9.61 -17.58 -33.83
C ARG A 265 -9.38 -18.52 -32.64
N LEU A 266 -8.33 -19.35 -32.69
CA LEU A 266 -7.98 -20.26 -31.60
C LEU A 266 -7.68 -19.50 -30.30
N LEU A 267 -6.93 -18.40 -30.39
CA LEU A 267 -6.65 -17.53 -29.23
C LEU A 267 -7.93 -16.94 -28.64
N VAL A 268 -8.81 -16.38 -29.48
CA VAL A 268 -10.10 -15.80 -29.02
C VAL A 268 -11.00 -16.87 -28.40
N GLU A 269 -11.07 -18.06 -29.00
CA GLU A 269 -11.82 -19.20 -28.44
C GLU A 269 -11.24 -19.68 -27.10
N ALA A 270 -9.91 -19.66 -26.94
CA ALA A 270 -9.23 -20.01 -25.70
C ALA A 270 -9.47 -18.97 -24.58
N VAL A 271 -9.61 -17.70 -24.95
CA VAL A 271 -9.89 -16.60 -24.01
C VAL A 271 -11.35 -16.61 -23.53
N GLY A 272 -12.31 -16.98 -24.38
CA GLY A 272 -13.73 -17.09 -24.03
C GLY A 272 -14.49 -15.76 -23.98
N ASP A 273 -15.68 -15.76 -23.35
CA ASP A 273 -16.69 -14.70 -23.49
C ASP A 273 -16.46 -13.44 -22.61
N ASN A 274 -15.53 -13.47 -21.66
CA ASN A 274 -15.31 -12.35 -20.73
C ASN A 274 -13.81 -12.05 -20.52
N PRO A 275 -13.11 -11.55 -21.56
CA PRO A 275 -11.70 -11.21 -21.46
C PRO A 275 -11.47 -10.03 -20.52
N GLU A 276 -10.87 -10.28 -19.36
CA GLU A 276 -10.19 -9.23 -18.62
C GLU A 276 -8.79 -9.02 -19.22
N GLY A 277 -8.61 -7.94 -19.97
CA GLY A 277 -7.33 -7.54 -20.56
C GLY A 277 -7.04 -8.18 -21.93
N GLU A 278 -5.91 -7.78 -22.51
CA GLU A 278 -5.50 -8.16 -23.86
C GLU A 278 -4.57 -9.38 -23.83
N TYR A 279 -4.82 -10.36 -24.71
CA TYR A 279 -3.94 -11.52 -24.92
C TYR A 279 -3.31 -11.46 -26.30
N GLN A 280 -2.00 -11.68 -26.37
CA GLN A 280 -1.23 -11.65 -27.60
C GLN A 280 -0.37 -12.92 -27.70
N LEU A 281 -0.32 -13.54 -28.89
CA LEU A 281 0.52 -14.70 -29.16
C LEU A 281 1.74 -14.27 -29.95
N TYR A 282 2.92 -14.74 -29.55
CA TYR A 282 4.21 -14.43 -30.18
C TYR A 282 4.97 -15.71 -30.55
N ASP A 283 5.82 -15.64 -31.57
CA ASP A 283 6.80 -16.70 -31.87
C ASP A 283 8.03 -16.64 -30.93
N SER A 284 8.94 -17.60 -31.06
CA SER A 284 10.21 -17.65 -30.31
C SER A 284 11.16 -16.47 -30.58
N ARG A 285 10.88 -15.62 -31.58
CA ARG A 285 11.65 -14.40 -31.89
C ARG A 285 10.91 -13.12 -31.47
N LEU A 286 9.82 -13.25 -30.71
CA LEU A 286 8.95 -12.14 -30.31
C LEU A 286 8.35 -11.37 -31.50
N THR A 287 8.02 -12.08 -32.57
CA THR A 287 7.14 -11.57 -33.63
C THR A 287 5.69 -11.88 -33.27
N GLN A 288 4.83 -10.86 -33.25
CA GLN A 288 3.42 -11.03 -32.91
C GLN A 288 2.69 -11.83 -34.00
N LEU A 289 2.00 -12.90 -33.59
CA LEU A 289 1.23 -13.82 -34.43
C LEU A 289 -0.27 -13.59 -34.35
N ALA A 290 -0.79 -13.28 -33.16
CA ALA A 290 -2.22 -13.01 -32.96
C ALA A 290 -2.46 -12.08 -31.76
N THR A 291 -3.64 -11.46 -31.73
CA THR A 291 -4.18 -10.74 -30.56
C THR A 291 -5.66 -11.08 -30.39
N SER A 292 -6.11 -11.18 -29.14
CA SER A 292 -7.52 -11.34 -28.78
C SER A 292 -8.34 -10.10 -29.10
N GLU A 293 -7.71 -8.92 -29.13
CA GLU A 293 -8.39 -7.66 -29.41
C GLU A 293 -8.85 -7.54 -30.87
N SER A 294 -9.86 -6.68 -31.07
CA SER A 294 -10.36 -6.38 -32.42
C SER A 294 -9.30 -5.64 -33.25
N PRO A 295 -9.18 -5.83 -34.58
CA PRO A 295 -8.20 -5.10 -35.40
C PRO A 295 -8.47 -3.58 -35.46
N ALA A 296 -9.65 -3.16 -35.01
CA ALA A 296 -10.06 -1.76 -34.89
C ALA A 296 -9.79 -1.16 -33.49
N ALA A 297 -9.32 -1.95 -32.53
CA ALA A 297 -8.91 -1.49 -31.21
C ALA A 297 -7.43 -1.06 -31.21
N ASP A 298 -7.06 -0.15 -30.31
CA ASP A 298 -5.66 0.20 -30.05
C ASP A 298 -4.96 -0.99 -29.37
N VAL A 299 -4.42 -1.90 -30.18
CA VAL A 299 -3.61 -3.03 -29.74
C VAL A 299 -2.38 -2.50 -29.01
N ASN A 300 -2.07 -3.04 -27.83
CA ASN A 300 -0.86 -2.63 -27.11
C ASN A 300 0.38 -3.08 -27.89
N HIS A 301 1.02 -2.13 -28.56
CA HIS A 301 2.31 -2.36 -29.20
C HIS A 301 3.46 -2.12 -28.21
N PHE A 302 4.49 -2.95 -28.32
CA PHE A 302 5.73 -2.81 -27.57
C PHE A 302 6.79 -2.16 -28.44
N ASP A 303 7.53 -1.20 -27.86
CA ASP A 303 8.68 -0.64 -28.55
C ASP A 303 9.89 -1.61 -28.50
N ALA A 304 10.96 -1.29 -29.24
CA ALA A 304 12.14 -2.14 -29.30
C ALA A 304 12.85 -2.32 -27.94
N ARG A 305 12.72 -1.37 -27.01
CA ARG A 305 13.32 -1.46 -25.68
C ARG A 305 12.49 -2.35 -24.77
N GLU A 306 11.17 -2.21 -24.83
CA GLU A 306 10.21 -3.04 -24.10
C GLU A 306 10.31 -4.50 -24.53
N LEU A 307 10.37 -4.76 -25.84
CA LEU A 307 10.59 -6.11 -26.36
C LEU A 307 11.93 -6.70 -25.88
N ALA A 308 12.99 -5.90 -25.79
CA ALA A 308 14.28 -6.36 -25.27
C ALA A 308 14.22 -6.71 -23.77
N GLN A 309 13.45 -5.95 -22.98
CA GLN A 309 13.22 -6.25 -21.56
C GLN A 309 12.39 -7.54 -21.38
N ILE A 310 11.35 -7.71 -22.19
CA ILE A 310 10.54 -8.93 -22.23
C ILE A 310 11.39 -10.13 -22.64
N ALA A 311 12.19 -10.01 -23.71
CA ALA A 311 13.11 -11.06 -24.16
C ALA A 311 14.07 -11.50 -23.06
N HIS A 312 14.69 -10.55 -22.37
CA HIS A 312 15.62 -10.85 -21.28
C HIS A 312 14.93 -11.56 -20.10
N ALA A 313 13.68 -11.18 -19.78
CA ALA A 313 12.92 -11.82 -18.71
C ALA A 313 12.44 -13.24 -19.06
N ILE A 314 12.16 -13.50 -20.34
CA ILE A 314 11.74 -14.82 -20.86
C ILE A 314 12.91 -15.81 -20.95
N GLU A 315 14.16 -15.32 -21.07
CA GLU A 315 15.34 -16.19 -21.11
C GLU A 315 15.53 -16.97 -19.80
N SER A 316 15.13 -16.41 -18.66
CA SER A 316 15.30 -17.07 -17.35
C SER A 316 14.18 -18.06 -17.03
N ASP A 317 12.93 -17.73 -17.37
CA ASP A 317 11.75 -18.47 -16.91
C ASP A 317 10.70 -18.66 -18.02
N SER A 318 10.09 -19.85 -18.07
CA SER A 318 9.02 -20.21 -19.03
C SER A 318 7.70 -19.48 -18.77
N GLU A 319 7.51 -19.02 -17.54
CA GLU A 319 6.37 -18.24 -17.08
C GLU A 319 6.86 -17.04 -16.27
N GLY A 320 6.09 -15.95 -16.23
CA GLY A 320 6.48 -14.81 -15.42
C GLY A 320 5.64 -13.57 -15.62
N GLY A 321 6.11 -12.46 -15.05
CA GLY A 321 5.49 -11.16 -15.25
C GLY A 321 6.45 -10.02 -14.97
N ILE A 322 6.30 -8.93 -15.73
CA ILE A 322 7.12 -7.72 -15.63
C ILE A 322 6.22 -6.49 -15.72
N ARG A 323 6.59 -5.45 -14.95
CA ARG A 323 5.91 -4.16 -15.00
C ARG A 323 6.64 -3.22 -15.96
N LEU A 324 5.96 -2.79 -17.01
CA LEU A 324 6.44 -1.87 -18.04
C LEU A 324 5.65 -0.56 -17.97
N GLY A 325 6.16 0.38 -17.18
CA GLY A 325 5.48 1.65 -16.94
C GLY A 325 4.11 1.47 -16.29
N SER A 326 3.05 1.80 -17.02
CA SER A 326 1.65 1.64 -16.59
C SER A 326 1.02 0.29 -16.98
N ARG A 327 1.78 -0.61 -17.58
CA ARG A 327 1.33 -1.92 -18.03
C ARG A 327 1.98 -3.02 -17.20
N PHE A 328 1.22 -4.04 -16.85
CA PHE A 328 1.74 -5.30 -16.34
C PHE A 328 1.62 -6.33 -17.45
N VAL A 329 2.73 -6.97 -17.77
CA VAL A 329 2.82 -7.97 -18.84
C VAL A 329 3.21 -9.29 -18.20
N SER A 330 2.33 -10.29 -18.28
CA SER A 330 2.65 -11.67 -17.90
C SER A 330 2.81 -12.55 -19.13
N TRP A 331 3.63 -13.59 -19.03
CA TRP A 331 3.89 -14.50 -20.14
C TRP A 331 3.85 -15.96 -19.70
N GLU A 332 3.55 -16.81 -20.67
CA GLU A 332 3.61 -18.25 -20.55
C GLU A 332 4.00 -18.88 -21.89
N ARG A 333 5.00 -19.75 -21.86
CA ARG A 333 5.46 -20.50 -23.03
C ARG A 333 4.54 -21.70 -23.26
N LEU A 334 4.17 -21.93 -24.52
CA LEU A 334 3.37 -23.09 -24.92
C LEU A 334 4.25 -24.34 -25.06
N ASP A 335 3.69 -25.51 -24.76
CA ASP A 335 4.44 -26.78 -24.79
C ASP A 335 4.51 -27.38 -26.21
N HIS A 336 3.41 -27.30 -26.98
CA HIS A 336 3.28 -27.93 -28.29
C HIS A 336 3.48 -26.95 -29.47
N PHE A 337 3.58 -25.65 -29.16
CA PHE A 337 3.87 -24.59 -30.11
C PHE A 337 5.11 -23.81 -29.68
N ASP A 338 6.03 -23.54 -30.61
CA ASP A 338 7.24 -22.75 -30.33
C ASP A 338 6.90 -21.25 -30.25
N GLY A 339 6.19 -20.86 -29.19
CA GLY A 339 5.71 -19.52 -28.98
C GLY A 339 5.23 -19.26 -27.55
N ILE A 340 4.87 -18.01 -27.32
CA ILE A 340 4.60 -17.47 -25.98
C ILE A 340 3.31 -16.67 -26.04
N VAL A 341 2.45 -16.89 -25.06
CA VAL A 341 1.26 -16.06 -24.84
C VAL A 341 1.62 -14.97 -23.85
N LEU A 342 1.40 -13.73 -24.26
CA LEU A 342 1.54 -12.54 -23.43
C LEU A 342 0.15 -12.06 -23.04
N ARG A 343 -0.06 -11.76 -21.77
CA ARG A 343 -1.22 -11.01 -21.30
C ARG A 343 -0.78 -9.61 -20.91
N VAL A 344 -1.45 -8.61 -21.48
CA VAL A 344 -1.17 -7.19 -21.26
C VAL A 344 -2.34 -6.58 -20.51
N HIS A 345 -2.04 -5.96 -19.38
CA HIS A 345 -3.04 -5.29 -18.56
C HIS A 345 -2.57 -3.90 -18.19
N THR A 346 -3.42 -2.89 -18.38
CA THR A 346 -3.12 -1.52 -17.97
C THR A 346 -3.51 -1.28 -16.52
N LEU A 347 -2.91 -0.26 -15.90
CA LEU A 347 -3.30 0.19 -14.55
C LEU A 347 -4.75 0.68 -14.48
N ASP A 348 -5.30 1.29 -15.54
CA ASP A 348 -6.70 1.76 -15.54
C ASP A 348 -7.68 0.59 -15.50
N GLU A 349 -7.42 -0.45 -16.30
CA GLU A 349 -8.20 -1.70 -16.25
C GLU A 349 -8.06 -2.38 -14.89
N GLY A 350 -6.85 -2.40 -14.31
CA GLY A 350 -6.60 -3.01 -12.99
C GLY A 350 -7.36 -2.30 -11.86
N VAL A 351 -7.49 -0.96 -11.95
CA VAL A 351 -8.25 -0.15 -10.99
C VAL A 351 -9.77 -0.32 -11.16
N ARG A 352 -10.25 -0.55 -12.38
CA ARG A 352 -11.69 -0.79 -12.66
C ARG A 352 -12.13 -2.21 -12.37
N GLY A 353 -11.21 -3.18 -12.41
CA GLY A 353 -11.50 -4.57 -12.07
C GLY A 353 -11.84 -4.78 -10.59
N ASP A 354 -12.26 -6.00 -10.25
CA ASP A 354 -12.72 -6.36 -8.90
C ASP A 354 -11.68 -6.01 -7.82
N PHE A 355 -10.40 -6.32 -8.05
CA PHE A 355 -9.31 -6.02 -7.11
C PHE A 355 -9.03 -4.53 -6.95
N GLY A 356 -9.18 -3.74 -8.02
CA GLY A 356 -9.03 -2.29 -8.00
C GLY A 356 -10.13 -1.62 -7.17
N SER A 357 -11.38 -2.05 -7.35
CA SER A 357 -12.51 -1.57 -6.58
C SER A 357 -12.35 -1.84 -5.07
N ILE A 358 -11.89 -3.05 -4.72
CA ILE A 358 -11.58 -3.45 -3.33
C ILE A 358 -10.47 -2.55 -2.76
N SER A 359 -9.41 -2.29 -3.54
CA SER A 359 -8.30 -1.43 -3.12
C SER A 359 -8.74 0.02 -2.88
N ILE A 360 -9.60 0.58 -3.75
CA ILE A 360 -10.16 1.93 -3.56
C ILE A 360 -11.00 1.97 -2.27
N VAL A 361 -11.87 1.00 -2.05
CA VAL A 361 -12.73 0.94 -0.85
C VAL A 361 -11.87 0.84 0.41
N LEU A 362 -10.83 0.01 0.41
CA LEU A 362 -9.91 -0.13 1.54
C LEU A 362 -9.15 1.18 1.82
N ALA A 363 -8.69 1.86 0.77
CA ALA A 363 -8.03 3.16 0.89
C ALA A 363 -8.98 4.24 1.45
N LEU A 364 -10.24 4.26 1.00
CA LEU A 364 -11.27 5.17 1.52
C LEU A 364 -11.60 4.89 2.98
N LEU A 365 -11.73 3.62 3.37
CA LEU A 365 -11.94 3.22 4.76
C LEU A 365 -10.76 3.65 5.66
N TRP A 366 -9.53 3.48 5.18
CA TRP A 366 -8.34 3.94 5.89
C TRP A 366 -8.29 5.47 6.02
N ALA A 367 -8.61 6.20 4.95
CA ALA A 367 -8.69 7.66 4.97
C ALA A 367 -9.76 8.15 5.96
N LEU A 368 -10.93 7.49 6.00
CA LEU A 368 -11.99 7.82 6.96
C LEU A 368 -11.57 7.50 8.41
N PHE A 369 -10.92 6.36 8.63
CA PHE A 369 -10.42 5.97 9.95
C PHE A 369 -9.34 6.94 10.46
N THR A 370 -8.39 7.32 9.61
CA THR A 370 -7.34 8.29 9.95
C THR A 370 -7.90 9.68 10.20
N ALA A 371 -8.90 10.13 9.43
CA ALA A 371 -9.61 11.38 9.68
C ALA A 371 -10.33 11.34 11.04
N MET A 372 -11.01 10.25 11.38
CA MET A 372 -11.66 10.06 12.68
C MET A 372 -10.65 10.09 13.83
N LEU A 373 -9.50 9.43 13.68
CA LEU A 373 -8.41 9.47 14.67
C LEU A 373 -7.86 10.89 14.86
N LEU A 374 -7.65 11.65 13.77
CA LEU A 374 -7.17 13.04 13.83
C LEU A 374 -8.17 13.96 14.55
N ILE A 375 -9.46 13.82 14.25
CA ILE A 375 -10.53 14.57 14.92
C ILE A 375 -10.54 14.23 16.42
N SER A 376 -10.50 12.94 16.76
CA SER A 376 -10.45 12.47 18.15
C SER A 376 -9.23 13.04 18.89
N TRP A 377 -8.05 13.01 18.26
CA TRP A 377 -6.83 13.59 18.82
C TRP A 377 -6.96 15.09 19.10
N LEU A 378 -7.53 15.86 18.16
CA LEU A 378 -7.78 17.29 18.34
C LEU A 378 -8.72 17.57 19.52
N VAL A 379 -9.83 16.82 19.61
CA VAL A 379 -10.83 16.97 20.67
C VAL A 379 -10.24 16.64 22.04
N ILE A 380 -9.57 15.48 22.18
CA ILE A 380 -8.97 15.04 23.44
C ILE A 380 -7.89 16.04 23.88
N ARG A 381 -7.02 16.48 22.96
CA ARG A 381 -5.97 17.45 23.27
C ARG A 381 -6.56 18.77 23.78
N ARG A 382 -7.62 19.26 23.15
CA ARG A 382 -8.32 20.50 23.56
C ARG A 382 -8.98 20.33 24.92
N MET A 383 -9.68 19.22 25.13
CA MET A 383 -10.36 18.92 26.40
C MET A 383 -9.38 18.85 27.57
N VAL A 384 -8.27 18.11 27.43
CA VAL A 384 -7.22 18.00 28.46
C VAL A 384 -6.62 19.37 28.78
N SER A 385 -6.39 20.21 27.76
CA SER A 385 -5.87 21.57 27.96
C SER A 385 -6.84 22.44 28.75
N ASN A 386 -8.12 22.41 28.40
CA ASN A 386 -9.15 23.20 29.07
C ASN A 386 -9.34 22.75 30.53
N MET A 387 -9.39 21.43 30.76
CA MET A 387 -9.52 20.85 32.09
C MET A 387 -8.35 21.27 32.99
N TYR A 388 -7.12 21.23 32.47
CA TYR A 388 -5.93 21.65 33.22
C TYR A 388 -6.00 23.14 33.59
N SER A 389 -6.41 24.01 32.66
CA SER A 389 -6.58 25.45 32.97
C SER A 389 -7.66 25.71 34.02
N MET A 390 -8.79 25.01 33.95
CA MET A 390 -9.89 25.14 34.91
C MET A 390 -9.48 24.67 36.31
N GLN A 391 -8.77 23.56 36.41
CA GLN A 391 -8.26 23.07 37.68
C GLN A 391 -7.33 24.09 38.34
N ASN A 392 -6.38 24.66 37.57
CA ASN A 392 -5.48 25.68 38.10
C ASN A 392 -6.20 26.96 38.54
N SER A 393 -7.21 27.42 37.78
CA SER A 393 -7.98 28.61 38.16
C SER A 393 -8.82 28.38 39.42
N LEU A 394 -9.47 27.21 39.54
CA LEU A 394 -10.24 26.85 40.72
C LEU A 394 -9.34 26.71 41.95
N GLN A 395 -8.17 26.10 41.78
CA GLN A 395 -7.21 25.99 42.87
C GLN A 395 -6.71 27.36 43.32
N TRP A 396 -6.42 28.29 42.40
CA TRP A 396 -6.00 29.63 42.78
C TRP A 396 -7.11 30.40 43.52
N GLN A 397 -8.35 30.33 43.05
CA GLN A 397 -9.51 30.97 43.70
C GLN A 397 -9.84 30.37 45.06
N ALA A 398 -9.61 29.06 45.25
CA ALA A 398 -9.82 28.40 46.52
C ALA A 398 -8.82 28.84 47.60
N TRP A 399 -7.66 29.37 47.24
CA TRP A 399 -6.60 29.76 48.17
C TRP A 399 -6.48 31.28 48.39
N HIS A 400 -6.82 32.08 47.39
CA HIS A 400 -6.64 33.53 47.44
C HIS A 400 -7.95 34.31 47.43
N ASP A 401 -7.96 35.48 48.07
CA ASP A 401 -9.04 36.45 47.94
C ASP A 401 -8.94 37.13 46.56
N PRO A 402 -9.99 37.09 45.72
CA PRO A 402 -9.92 37.55 44.33
C PRO A 402 -9.67 39.05 44.19
N LEU A 403 -10.04 39.85 45.20
CA LEU A 403 -9.85 41.30 45.18
C LEU A 403 -8.42 41.69 45.59
N THR A 404 -7.97 41.16 46.73
CA THR A 404 -6.71 41.59 47.37
C THR A 404 -5.51 40.74 46.98
N ARG A 405 -5.73 39.57 46.38
CA ARG A 405 -4.72 38.54 46.05
C ARG A 405 -3.95 37.97 47.24
N LEU A 406 -4.25 38.40 48.46
CA LEU A 406 -3.77 37.76 49.69
C LEU A 406 -4.44 36.40 49.86
N ASN A 407 -4.01 35.61 50.85
CA ASN A 407 -4.72 34.39 51.20
C ASN A 407 -6.17 34.73 51.59
N ASN A 408 -7.14 33.91 51.20
CA ASN A 408 -8.47 34.02 51.78
C ASN A 408 -8.46 33.49 53.22
N ARG A 409 -9.55 33.72 53.96
CA ARG A 409 -9.68 33.27 55.36
C ARG A 409 -9.34 31.78 55.55
N GLY A 410 -9.87 30.91 54.69
CA GLY A 410 -9.66 29.47 54.81
C GLY A 410 -8.18 29.11 54.68
N SER A 411 -7.54 29.59 53.60
CA SER A 411 -6.13 29.31 53.33
C SER A 411 -5.19 29.91 54.39
N LEU A 412 -5.48 31.13 54.86
CA LEU A 412 -4.71 31.75 55.93
C LEU A 412 -4.75 30.90 57.20
N PHE A 413 -5.95 30.46 57.61
CA PHE A 413 -6.14 29.70 58.86
C PHE A 413 -5.45 28.34 58.80
N GLU A 414 -5.56 27.64 57.66
CA GLU A 414 -4.87 26.37 57.46
C GLU A 414 -3.34 26.54 57.55
N GLN A 415 -2.79 27.54 56.85
CA GLN A 415 -1.36 27.82 56.88
C GLN A 415 -0.89 28.29 58.27
N ALA A 416 -1.67 29.14 58.94
CA ALA A 416 -1.36 29.66 60.27
C ALA A 416 -1.28 28.55 61.33
N LYS A 417 -2.22 27.60 61.32
CA LYS A 417 -2.20 26.43 62.23
C LYS A 417 -0.96 25.57 62.02
N MET A 418 -0.57 25.34 60.76
CA MET A 418 0.63 24.57 60.44
C MET A 418 1.89 25.28 60.92
N LEU A 419 2.02 26.59 60.65
CA LEU A 419 3.15 27.39 61.09
C LEU A 419 3.24 27.51 62.61
N ALA A 420 2.10 27.66 63.29
CA ALA A 420 2.04 27.75 64.75
C ALA A 420 2.55 26.46 65.41
N LYS A 421 2.10 25.29 64.91
CA LYS A 421 2.57 23.97 65.39
C LYS A 421 4.06 23.77 65.12
N GLN A 422 4.57 24.23 63.97
CA GLN A 422 6.00 24.17 63.65
C GLN A 422 6.82 25.04 64.61
N CYS A 423 6.36 26.26 64.91
CA CYS A 423 7.05 27.15 65.84
C CYS A 423 7.03 26.60 67.27
N GLU A 424 5.92 26.01 67.72
CA GLU A 424 5.80 25.34 69.01
C GLU A 424 6.84 24.21 69.16
N GLN A 425 6.93 23.33 68.15
CA GLN A 425 7.89 22.22 68.14
C GLN A 425 9.35 22.67 68.16
N GLN A 426 9.64 23.82 67.56
CA GLN A 426 10.99 24.37 67.47
C GLN A 426 11.29 25.38 68.58
N SER A 427 10.35 25.62 69.50
CA SER A 427 10.45 26.66 70.53
C SER A 427 10.79 28.05 69.94
N LEU A 428 10.23 28.35 68.77
CA LEU A 428 10.36 29.64 68.12
C LEU A 428 9.21 30.58 68.53
N PRO A 429 9.44 31.90 68.56
CA PRO A 429 8.36 32.88 68.70
C PRO A 429 7.32 32.76 67.57
N PHE A 430 6.08 33.15 67.84
CA PHE A 430 5.00 33.17 66.84
C PHE A 430 4.00 34.25 67.22
N SER A 431 3.74 35.18 66.30
CA SER A 431 2.87 36.33 66.55
C SER A 431 1.81 36.50 65.48
N VAL A 432 0.68 37.09 65.89
CA VAL A 432 -0.49 37.36 65.03
C VAL A 432 -0.86 38.82 65.15
N ILE A 433 -1.06 39.48 64.02
CA ILE A 433 -1.57 40.84 63.92
C ILE A 433 -2.95 40.78 63.28
N GLN A 434 -3.94 41.33 63.98
CA GLN A 434 -5.27 41.58 63.45
C GLN A 434 -5.37 43.06 63.05
N ILE A 435 -5.81 43.32 61.82
CA ILE A 435 -5.82 44.64 61.20
C ILE A 435 -7.24 44.95 60.72
N ASP A 436 -7.71 46.16 60.93
CA ASP A 436 -8.97 46.62 60.36
C ASP A 436 -8.87 48.07 59.88
N LEU A 437 -9.39 48.32 58.68
CA LEU A 437 -9.36 49.64 58.06
C LEU A 437 -10.37 50.59 58.73
N ASP A 438 -9.86 51.69 59.26
CA ASP A 438 -10.66 52.64 60.01
C ASP A 438 -11.70 53.33 59.12
N CYS A 439 -12.94 53.39 59.61
CA CYS A 439 -14.05 54.08 58.95
C CYS A 439 -14.33 53.59 57.51
N PHE A 440 -13.98 52.34 57.16
CA PHE A 440 -14.14 51.81 55.82
C PHE A 440 -15.58 51.86 55.29
N LYS A 441 -16.57 51.60 56.15
CA LYS A 441 -17.99 51.79 55.81
C LYS A 441 -18.30 53.22 55.32
N SER A 442 -17.74 54.24 55.97
CA SER A 442 -17.92 55.64 55.56
C SER A 442 -17.30 55.93 54.17
N ILE A 443 -16.20 55.26 53.84
CA ILE A 443 -15.58 55.34 52.51
C ILE A 443 -16.53 54.76 51.46
N ASN A 444 -17.11 53.60 51.72
CA ASN A 444 -18.11 52.98 50.84
C ASN A 444 -19.35 53.87 50.68
N ASP A 445 -19.88 54.39 51.77
CA ASP A 445 -21.08 55.22 51.77
C ASP A 445 -20.87 56.54 51.00
N ARG A 446 -19.65 57.13 51.09
CA ARG A 446 -19.35 58.42 50.47
C ARG A 446 -18.85 58.33 49.02
N PHE A 447 -18.11 57.27 48.67
CA PHE A 447 -17.41 57.17 47.38
C PHE A 447 -17.84 55.97 46.53
N GLY A 448 -18.67 55.08 47.08
CA GLY A 448 -19.18 53.87 46.45
C GLY A 448 -18.25 52.66 46.64
N HIS A 449 -18.80 51.46 46.50
CA HIS A 449 -18.07 50.20 46.71
C HIS A 449 -16.81 50.05 45.84
N GLN A 450 -16.81 50.56 44.61
CA GLN A 450 -15.61 50.53 43.76
C GLN A 450 -14.43 51.30 44.35
N ALA A 451 -14.69 52.37 45.12
CA ALA A 451 -13.64 53.10 45.83
C ALA A 451 -13.13 52.29 47.03
N GLY A 452 -14.03 51.64 47.77
CA GLY A 452 -13.68 50.69 48.83
C GLY A 452 -12.82 49.54 48.32
N ASP A 453 -13.16 48.96 47.16
CA ASP A 453 -12.39 47.87 46.55
C ASP A 453 -10.94 48.27 46.23
N LYS A 454 -10.75 49.51 45.74
CA LYS A 454 -9.41 50.08 45.53
C LYS A 454 -8.65 50.27 46.83
N VAL A 455 -9.34 50.74 47.87
CA VAL A 455 -8.75 50.91 49.21
C VAL A 455 -8.29 49.57 49.77
N LEU A 456 -9.13 48.52 49.68
CA LEU A 456 -8.77 47.16 50.12
C LEU A 456 -7.59 46.60 49.33
N SER A 457 -7.61 46.72 48.00
CA SER A 457 -6.52 46.24 47.15
C SER A 457 -5.20 46.96 47.44
N HIS A 458 -5.26 48.27 47.68
CA HIS A 458 -4.09 49.05 48.01
C HIS A 458 -3.53 48.70 49.39
N ALA A 459 -4.39 48.64 50.41
CA ALA A 459 -4.00 48.23 51.77
C ALA A 459 -3.36 46.83 51.77
N ALA A 460 -3.96 45.88 51.05
CA ALA A 460 -3.41 44.54 50.90
C ALA A 460 -2.03 44.53 50.23
N GLY A 461 -1.83 45.34 49.18
CA GLY A 461 -0.53 45.50 48.54
C GLY A 461 0.52 46.10 49.48
N LEU A 462 0.14 47.06 50.31
CA LEU A 462 1.02 47.65 51.33
C LEU A 462 1.40 46.64 52.41
N ILE A 463 0.41 45.91 52.95
CA ILE A 463 0.64 44.80 53.89
C ILE A 463 1.63 43.82 53.27
N ALA A 464 1.34 43.26 52.08
CA ALA A 464 2.21 42.30 51.42
C ALA A 464 3.65 42.82 51.20
N SER A 465 3.82 44.10 50.86
CA SER A 465 5.13 44.69 50.60
C SER A 465 6.01 44.87 51.83
N THR A 466 5.41 44.85 53.03
CA THR A 466 6.12 44.98 54.30
C THR A 466 6.50 43.62 54.91
N LEU A 467 6.00 42.52 54.35
CA LEU A 467 6.17 41.19 54.90
C LEU A 467 7.36 40.45 54.30
N ARG A 468 7.99 39.58 55.11
CA ARG A 468 9.06 38.69 54.67
C ARG A 468 8.46 37.49 53.94
N THR A 469 9.29 36.75 53.21
CA THR A 469 8.85 35.54 52.46
C THR A 469 8.20 34.46 53.34
N LYS A 470 8.53 34.40 54.64
CA LYS A 470 7.97 33.43 55.59
C LYS A 470 6.67 33.90 56.26
N ASP A 471 6.38 35.19 56.18
CA ASP A 471 5.19 35.79 56.78
C ASP A 471 4.01 35.59 55.84
N ILE A 472 2.82 35.37 56.39
CA ILE A 472 1.62 35.19 55.58
C ILE A 472 0.57 36.22 55.98
N ALA A 473 -0.12 36.76 54.99
CA ALA A 473 -1.25 37.65 55.18
C ALA A 473 -2.49 37.12 54.47
N GLY A 474 -3.64 37.35 55.07
CA GLY A 474 -4.91 37.03 54.45
C GLY A 474 -6.01 38.01 54.83
N ARG A 475 -7.00 38.10 53.95
CA ARG A 475 -8.23 38.85 54.22
C ARG A 475 -9.22 37.92 54.92
N VAL A 476 -9.56 38.27 56.17
CA VAL A 476 -10.38 37.41 57.05
C VAL A 476 -11.84 37.88 57.14
N GLY A 477 -12.11 39.13 56.80
CA GLY A 477 -13.44 39.74 56.79
C GLY A 477 -13.60 40.80 55.69
N GLY A 478 -14.64 41.64 55.81
CA GLY A 478 -14.95 42.69 54.83
C GLY A 478 -13.83 43.73 54.70
N GLU A 479 -13.40 44.28 55.82
CA GLU A 479 -12.33 45.30 55.92
C GLU A 479 -11.16 44.86 56.82
N GLU A 480 -11.14 43.57 57.14
CA GLU A 480 -10.26 42.96 58.13
C GLU A 480 -9.19 42.09 57.48
N PHE A 481 -7.95 42.30 57.90
CA PHE A 481 -6.79 41.51 57.51
C PHE A 481 -6.15 40.87 58.73
N CYS A 482 -5.49 39.74 58.50
CA CYS A 482 -4.74 39.05 59.53
C CYS A 482 -3.37 38.68 58.96
N VAL A 483 -2.33 38.97 59.75
CA VAL A 483 -0.94 38.67 59.42
C VAL A 483 -0.39 37.71 60.46
N VAL A 484 0.33 36.71 59.99
CA VAL A 484 0.98 35.70 60.82
C VAL A 484 2.49 35.77 60.61
N LEU A 485 3.20 35.93 61.72
CA LEU A 485 4.64 36.19 61.77
C LEU A 485 5.34 35.05 62.51
N PRO A 486 5.75 33.98 61.81
CA PRO A 486 6.51 32.90 62.41
C PRO A 486 7.94 33.35 62.75
N GLY A 487 8.41 32.97 63.93
CA GLY A 487 9.74 33.31 64.43
C GLY A 487 9.91 34.75 64.89
N MET A 488 8.82 35.49 65.13
CA MET A 488 8.86 36.86 65.70
C MET A 488 8.23 36.92 67.09
N THR A 489 8.87 37.66 68.00
CA THR A 489 8.31 37.93 69.34
C THR A 489 7.12 38.89 69.25
N LEU A 490 6.50 39.18 70.38
CA LEU A 490 5.40 40.14 70.45
C LEU A 490 5.87 41.56 70.09
N GLU A 491 7.05 41.95 70.59
CA GLU A 491 7.65 43.27 70.37
C GLU A 491 8.04 43.46 68.91
N GLU A 492 8.70 42.46 68.31
CA GLU A 492 9.06 42.49 66.88
C GLU A 492 7.80 42.55 66.00
N ALA A 493 6.73 41.84 66.38
CA ALA A 493 5.46 41.91 65.69
C ALA A 493 4.76 43.26 65.86
N ALA A 494 4.93 43.93 67.01
CA ALA A 494 4.43 45.28 67.23
C ALA A 494 5.15 46.30 66.33
N ASP A 495 6.47 46.15 66.15
CA ASP A 495 7.24 46.98 65.21
C ASP A 495 6.76 46.78 63.76
N VAL A 496 6.53 45.54 63.35
CA VAL A 496 5.95 45.24 62.02
C VAL A 496 4.55 45.84 61.87
N ALA A 497 3.70 45.72 62.90
CA ALA A 497 2.37 46.34 62.89
C ALA A 497 2.45 47.86 62.76
N GLU A 498 3.40 48.51 63.43
CA GLU A 498 3.59 49.96 63.35
C GLU A 498 4.11 50.37 61.97
N GLN A 499 5.03 49.62 61.38
CA GLN A 499 5.47 49.84 60.00
C GLN A 499 4.32 49.73 58.99
N ILE A 500 3.45 48.72 59.13
CA ILE A 500 2.25 48.58 58.29
C ILE A 500 1.33 49.78 58.50
N ARG A 501 1.09 50.19 59.75
CA ARG A 501 0.24 51.33 60.10
C ARG A 501 0.75 52.62 59.45
N GLU A 502 2.03 52.92 59.58
CA GLU A 502 2.66 54.09 58.97
C GLU A 502 2.62 54.04 57.44
N CYS A 503 2.83 52.86 56.84
CA CYS A 503 2.72 52.69 55.38
C CYS A 503 1.31 52.96 54.86
N ILE A 504 0.28 52.50 55.58
CA ILE A 504 -1.13 52.74 55.22
C ILE A 504 -1.49 54.22 55.42
N ASP A 505 -1.10 54.82 56.55
CA ASP A 505 -1.45 56.19 56.89
C ASP A 505 -0.69 57.24 56.04
N SER A 506 0.54 56.96 55.60
CA SER A 506 1.35 57.91 54.84
C SER A 506 1.02 57.99 53.34
N LYS A 507 0.29 57.03 52.79
CA LYS A 507 0.06 56.93 51.33
C LYS A 507 -1.35 57.35 50.93
N GLU A 508 -1.44 58.26 49.98
CA GLU A 508 -2.70 58.64 49.36
C GLU A 508 -3.13 57.65 48.26
N ILE A 509 -4.40 57.25 48.29
CA ILE A 509 -4.99 56.29 47.35
C ILE A 509 -5.81 57.02 46.31
N LEU A 510 -5.45 56.89 45.03
CA LEU A 510 -6.23 57.45 43.93
C LEU A 510 -7.52 56.64 43.69
N ILE A 511 -8.65 57.15 44.17
CA ILE A 511 -9.95 56.48 44.07
C ILE A 511 -10.72 56.83 42.79
N LYS A 512 -10.61 58.06 42.29
CA LYS A 512 -11.19 58.56 41.01
C LYS A 512 -10.23 59.54 40.35
N LYS A 513 -10.49 59.90 39.08
CA LYS A 513 -9.70 60.93 38.37
C LYS A 513 -9.67 62.19 39.24
N SER A 514 -8.47 62.62 39.64
CA SER A 514 -8.22 63.79 40.52
C SER A 514 -8.84 63.73 41.92
N THR A 515 -9.07 62.54 42.49
CA THR A 515 -9.51 62.40 43.89
C THR A 515 -8.66 61.34 44.60
N THR A 516 -7.90 61.78 45.60
CA THR A 516 -7.13 60.91 46.49
C THR A 516 -7.81 60.80 47.86
N LEU A 517 -7.55 59.70 48.56
CA LEU A 517 -8.04 59.43 49.90
C LEU A 517 -6.88 58.95 50.77
N ARG A 518 -6.74 59.53 51.96
CA ARG A 518 -5.89 58.97 53.01
C ARG A 518 -6.74 58.08 53.92
N VAL A 519 -6.24 56.88 54.21
CA VAL A 519 -6.92 55.90 55.06
C VAL A 519 -6.00 55.55 56.22
N SER A 520 -6.58 55.23 57.37
CA SER A 520 -5.83 54.67 58.51
C SER A 520 -6.33 53.27 58.82
N ALA A 521 -5.57 52.53 59.62
CA ALA A 521 -5.95 51.23 60.11
C ALA A 521 -5.62 51.12 61.59
N SER A 522 -6.42 50.33 62.30
CA SER A 522 -6.17 49.95 63.68
C SER A 522 -5.60 48.54 63.72
N PHE A 523 -4.76 48.26 64.72
CA PHE A 523 -4.01 47.01 64.81
C PHE A 523 -4.05 46.46 66.23
N GLY A 524 -4.28 45.16 66.35
CA GLY A 524 -4.08 44.40 67.58
C GLY A 524 -3.05 43.30 67.36
N VAL A 525 -2.10 43.17 68.27
CA VAL A 525 -0.99 42.21 68.15
C VAL A 525 -1.02 41.24 69.33
N SER A 526 -0.76 39.96 69.07
CA SER A 526 -0.60 38.93 70.10
C SER A 526 0.59 38.04 69.79
N GLY A 527 1.19 37.46 70.82
CA GLY A 527 2.34 36.55 70.71
C GLY A 527 2.11 35.29 71.53
N ALA A 528 2.50 34.14 70.97
CA ALA A 528 2.38 32.83 71.62
C ALA A 528 3.10 32.77 72.98
N GLN A 529 4.22 33.48 73.10
CA GLN A 529 5.06 33.51 74.30
C GLN A 529 4.39 34.19 75.50
N GLU A 530 3.40 35.07 75.27
CA GLU A 530 2.71 35.79 76.36
C GLU A 530 2.00 34.84 77.34
N LYS A 531 1.40 33.78 76.80
CA LYS A 531 0.61 32.79 77.56
C LYS A 531 1.10 31.36 77.36
N GLY A 532 2.22 31.17 76.67
CA GLY A 532 2.74 29.86 76.27
C GLY A 532 1.77 29.05 75.39
N ASN A 533 0.94 29.72 74.59
CA ASN A 533 -0.15 29.11 73.83
C ASN A 533 0.01 29.39 72.34
N TYR A 534 0.32 28.35 71.57
CA TYR A 534 0.51 28.41 70.11
C TYR A 534 -0.78 28.12 69.32
N HIS A 535 -1.93 27.99 69.98
CA HIS A 535 -3.18 27.79 69.25
C HIS A 535 -3.61 29.06 68.52
N PHE A 536 -3.56 29.04 67.19
CA PHE A 536 -3.78 30.21 66.34
C PHE A 536 -5.10 30.95 66.66
N GLU A 537 -6.21 30.24 66.86
CA GLU A 537 -7.50 30.83 67.16
C GLU A 537 -7.50 31.64 68.48
N ASN A 538 -6.75 31.20 69.49
CA ASN A 538 -6.65 31.91 70.76
C ASN A 538 -5.80 33.19 70.62
N LEU A 539 -4.73 33.12 69.82
CA LEU A 539 -3.89 34.27 69.51
C LEU A 539 -4.67 35.28 68.69
N GLN A 540 -5.34 34.84 67.63
CA GLN A 540 -6.21 35.69 66.84
C GLN A 540 -7.29 36.37 67.69
N SER A 541 -7.95 35.62 68.59
CA SER A 541 -8.94 36.21 69.50
C SER A 541 -8.34 37.27 70.45
N THR A 542 -7.09 37.08 70.88
CA THR A 542 -6.38 38.08 71.71
C THR A 542 -6.01 39.31 70.87
N ALA A 543 -5.51 39.12 69.66
CA ALA A 543 -5.23 40.20 68.70
C ALA A 543 -6.51 40.98 68.35
N ASP A 544 -7.64 40.30 68.17
CA ASP A 544 -8.93 40.95 67.89
C ASP A 544 -9.43 41.81 69.05
N ALA A 545 -9.29 41.33 70.30
CA ALA A 545 -9.64 42.12 71.48
C ALA A 545 -8.78 43.40 71.59
N ARG A 546 -7.48 43.31 71.26
CA ARG A 546 -6.56 44.46 71.23
C ARG A 546 -6.84 45.41 70.07
N LEU A 547 -7.24 44.88 68.91
CA LEU A 547 -7.71 45.67 67.78
C LEU A 547 -8.96 46.47 68.16
N TYR A 548 -9.91 45.84 68.85
CA TYR A 548 -11.10 46.51 69.36
C TYR A 548 -10.74 47.65 70.33
N GLU A 549 -9.77 47.42 71.22
CA GLU A 549 -9.25 48.47 72.10
C GLU A 549 -8.57 49.60 71.31
N ALA A 550 -7.84 49.30 70.24
CA ALA A 550 -7.21 50.28 69.36
C ALA A 550 -8.26 51.22 68.74
N LYS A 551 -9.38 50.64 68.30
CA LYS A 551 -10.53 51.39 67.79
C LYS A 551 -11.17 52.28 68.86
N GLN A 552 -11.32 51.79 70.10
CA GLN A 552 -11.91 52.57 71.20
C GLN A 552 -11.03 53.74 71.63
N ARG A 553 -9.71 53.59 71.60
CA ARG A 553 -8.77 54.63 72.06
C ARG A 553 -8.55 55.76 71.06
N GLY A 554 -9.24 55.74 69.91
CA GLY A 554 -9.17 56.78 68.90
C GLY A 554 -8.56 56.35 67.57
N ARG A 555 -8.49 55.03 67.30
CA ARG A 555 -8.09 54.47 66.00
C ARG A 555 -6.63 54.81 65.60
N ASN A 556 -6.22 54.42 64.39
CA ASN A 556 -4.88 54.64 63.82
C ASN A 556 -3.74 54.34 64.80
N ARG A 557 -3.73 53.13 65.39
CA ARG A 557 -2.73 52.74 66.38
C ARG A 557 -2.58 51.23 66.49
N VAL A 558 -1.45 50.82 67.07
CA VAL A 558 -1.15 49.44 67.45
C VAL A 558 -1.37 49.26 68.95
N ILE A 559 -2.09 48.20 69.34
CA ILE A 559 -2.17 47.72 70.72
C ILE A 559 -1.63 46.30 70.80
N TRP A 560 -0.67 46.09 71.69
CA TRP A 560 0.00 44.81 71.90
C TRP A 560 0.18 44.45 73.37
N GLN A 561 -0.17 45.33 74.31
CA GLN A 561 -0.17 45.09 75.75
C GLN A 561 -1.53 45.41 76.35
N ASP A 562 -1.99 44.57 77.27
CA ASP A 562 -3.21 44.82 78.03
C ASP A 562 -2.91 45.86 79.12
N HIS A 563 -3.65 46.96 79.15
CA HIS A 563 -3.50 47.92 80.25
C HIS A 563 -4.16 47.37 81.51
N VAL A 564 -3.34 47.05 82.52
CA VAL A 564 -3.83 46.84 83.88
C VAL A 564 -4.51 48.14 84.32
N LYS A 565 -5.84 48.11 84.48
CA LYS A 565 -6.60 49.19 85.12
C LYS A 565 -6.03 49.37 86.53
N LYS A 566 -5.35 50.51 86.76
CA LYS A 566 -5.02 50.97 88.11
C LYS A 566 -6.29 51.44 88.83
#